data_AF-A0A0B1RVD4-F1
#
_entry.id   AF-A0A0B1RVD4-F1
#
_cell.length_a   1.000
_cell.length_b   1.000
_cell.length_c   1.000
_cell.angle_alpha   90.00
_cell.angle_beta   90.00
_cell.angle_gamma   90.00
#
_symmetry.space_group_name_H-M   'P 1'
#
loop_
_entity.id
_entity.type
_entity.pdbx_description
1 polymer ?
#
loop_
_entity_poly.entity_id
_entity_poly.type
_entity_poly.pdbx_seq_one_letter_code
_entity_poly.pdbx_strand_id
1 'polypeptide(L)'
;MRLLPALLKSSERTSAVQQNFDEFLPVFRVALSSREVQPDVLSALPRFIAGLPSAAISPDDGKRIIQAVTRTLKAENMPMRIILACLESLGSLAQRTNYDFANSDIDAVVGATTQALAHQKRIVRQKAAAIRNLW
;
A
#
# COMPACT_ATOMS: atom_id res chain seq x y z
N MET A 1 -20.51 -12.20 -7.83
CA MET A 1 -20.43 -10.73 -7.98
C MET A 1 -18.98 -10.32 -8.11
N ARG A 2 -18.57 -9.77 -9.26
CA ARG A 2 -17.23 -9.20 -9.49
C ARG A 2 -17.41 -7.70 -9.64
N LEU A 3 -17.12 -6.92 -8.60
CA LEU A 3 -17.19 -5.46 -8.63
C LEU A 3 -15.85 -4.85 -8.22
N LEU A 4 -14.86 -5.02 -9.09
CA LEU A 4 -13.74 -4.07 -9.20
C LEU A 4 -13.75 -3.52 -10.62
N PRO A 5 -14.67 -2.58 -10.95
CA PRO A 5 -14.75 -2.02 -12.29
C PRO A 5 -13.74 -0.86 -12.42
N ALA A 6 -12.95 -0.90 -13.49
CA ALA A 6 -12.53 0.22 -14.34
C ALA A 6 -12.00 1.57 -13.76
N LEU A 7 -11.93 1.76 -12.44
CA LEU A 7 -11.61 3.03 -11.74
C LEU A 7 -10.15 3.50 -11.90
N LEU A 8 -9.39 2.86 -12.76
CA LEU A 8 -7.94 2.99 -12.83
C LEU A 8 -7.45 3.58 -14.16
N LYS A 9 -8.38 4.02 -15.01
CA LYS A 9 -8.08 4.52 -16.36
C LYS A 9 -8.45 5.97 -16.64
N SER A 10 -9.15 6.69 -15.77
CA SER A 10 -9.55 8.08 -16.07
C SER A 10 -8.58 9.10 -15.49
N SER A 11 -7.85 9.80 -16.37
CA SER A 11 -6.90 10.88 -16.04
C SER A 11 -7.57 12.22 -15.70
N GLU A 12 -8.89 12.25 -15.51
CA GLU A 12 -9.62 13.47 -15.14
C GLU A 12 -10.39 13.21 -13.83
N ARG A 13 -9.95 13.86 -12.75
CA ARG A 13 -10.63 13.83 -11.44
C ARG A 13 -11.94 14.60 -11.54
N THR A 14 -13.00 13.90 -11.93
CA THR A 14 -14.38 14.37 -11.80
C THR A 14 -14.84 14.24 -10.35
N SER A 15 -15.77 15.09 -9.91
CA SER A 15 -16.39 15.05 -8.57
C SER A 15 -16.96 13.67 -8.21
N ALA A 16 -17.45 12.93 -9.20
CA ALA A 16 -17.94 11.56 -9.04
C ALA A 16 -16.84 10.55 -8.64
N VAL A 17 -15.61 10.72 -9.14
CA VAL A 17 -14.49 9.86 -8.75
C VAL A 17 -14.12 10.11 -7.29
N GLN A 18 -14.10 11.37 -6.86
CA GLN A 18 -13.83 11.74 -5.47
C GLN A 18 -14.90 11.18 -4.51
N GLN A 19 -16.19 11.30 -4.85
CA GLN A 19 -17.28 10.73 -4.07
C GLN A 19 -17.14 9.21 -3.88
N ASN A 20 -16.80 8.49 -4.96
CA ASN A 20 -16.53 7.05 -4.85
C ASN A 20 -15.35 6.75 -3.91
N PHE A 21 -14.25 7.52 -3.98
CA PHE A 21 -13.13 7.33 -3.06
C PHE A 21 -13.52 7.54 -1.59
N ASP A 22 -14.33 8.58 -1.32
CA ASP A 22 -14.79 8.89 0.02
C ASP A 22 -15.70 7.78 0.59
N GLU A 23 -16.54 7.17 -0.25
CA GLU A 23 -17.38 6.02 0.12
C GLU A 23 -16.57 4.73 0.35
N PHE A 24 -15.51 4.50 -0.42
CA PHE A 24 -14.69 3.29 -0.29
C PHE A 24 -13.63 3.38 0.81
N LEU A 25 -13.25 4.58 1.26
CA LEU A 25 -12.21 4.77 2.27
C LEU A 25 -12.51 4.05 3.61
N PRO A 26 -13.74 4.10 4.18
CA PRO A 26 -14.09 3.33 5.38
C PRO A 26 -13.96 1.81 5.18
N VAL A 27 -14.41 1.29 4.03
CA VAL A 27 -14.30 -0.14 3.69
C VAL A 27 -12.84 -0.56 3.64
N PHE A 28 -12.01 0.29 3.04
CA PHE A 28 -10.58 0.06 2.94
C PHE A 28 -9.88 0.06 4.30
N ARG A 29 -10.24 0.99 5.19
CA ARG A 29 -9.75 1.02 6.58
C ARG A 29 -10.09 -0.26 7.34
N VAL A 30 -11.31 -0.75 7.22
CA VAL A 30 -11.74 -2.02 7.85
C VAL A 30 -10.94 -3.19 7.29
N ALA A 31 -10.79 -3.26 5.95
CA ALA A 31 -10.06 -4.34 5.30
C ALA A 31 -8.57 -4.38 5.70
N LEU A 32 -7.91 -3.22 5.81
CA LEU A 32 -6.51 -3.14 6.26
C LEU A 32 -6.33 -3.44 7.76
N SER A 33 -7.37 -3.22 8.56
CA SER A 33 -7.35 -3.52 9.99
C SER A 33 -7.55 -5.01 10.28
N SER A 34 -7.94 -5.81 9.28
CA SER A 34 -8.03 -7.25 9.40
C SER A 34 -6.67 -7.87 9.76
N ARG A 35 -6.71 -8.97 10.54
CA ARG A 35 -5.50 -9.76 10.84
C ARG A 35 -4.89 -10.29 9.55
N GLU A 36 -5.74 -10.79 8.65
CA GLU A 36 -5.39 -11.25 7.32
C GLU A 36 -6.08 -10.35 6.28
N VAL A 37 -5.28 -9.55 5.59
CA VAL A 37 -5.77 -8.66 4.55
C VAL A 37 -5.96 -9.46 3.27
N GLN A 38 -7.13 -9.33 2.65
CA GLN A 38 -7.42 -10.05 1.42
C GLN A 38 -6.43 -9.65 0.32
N PRO A 39 -5.90 -10.60 -0.48
CA PRO A 39 -4.96 -10.30 -1.56
C PRO A 39 -5.47 -9.28 -2.59
N ASP A 40 -6.78 -9.22 -2.81
CA ASP A 40 -7.38 -8.27 -3.74
C ASP A 40 -7.31 -6.83 -3.22
N VAL A 41 -7.45 -6.63 -1.91
CA VAL A 41 -7.29 -5.33 -1.25
C VAL A 41 -5.85 -4.85 -1.38
N LEU A 42 -4.88 -5.74 -1.12
CA LEU A 42 -3.46 -5.43 -1.27
C LEU A 42 -3.06 -5.16 -2.73
N SER A 43 -3.69 -5.85 -3.68
CA SER A 43 -3.46 -5.64 -5.11
C SER A 43 -4.01 -4.29 -5.59
N ALA A 44 -5.10 -3.81 -4.99
CA ALA A 44 -5.70 -2.51 -5.30
C ALA A 44 -5.04 -1.34 -4.56
N LEU A 45 -4.38 -1.60 -3.43
CA LEU A 45 -3.79 -0.60 -2.54
C LEU A 45 -2.88 0.44 -3.22
N PRO A 46 -1.92 0.08 -4.10
CA PRO A 46 -1.06 1.10 -4.74
C PRO A 46 -1.87 2.13 -5.52
N ARG A 47 -2.88 1.63 -6.25
CA ARG A 47 -3.74 2.45 -7.09
C ARG A 47 -4.72 3.26 -6.26
N PHE A 48 -5.21 2.70 -5.17
CA PHE A 48 -6.02 3.42 -4.19
C PHE A 48 -5.23 4.60 -3.60
N ILE A 49 -4.02 4.35 -3.10
CA ILE A 49 -3.11 5.40 -2.60
C ILE A 49 -2.89 6.45 -3.68
N ALA A 50 -2.54 6.05 -4.91
CA ALA A 50 -2.30 6.97 -6.02
C ALA A 50 -3.54 7.78 -6.45
N GLY A 51 -4.74 7.25 -6.25
CA GLY A 51 -6.00 7.90 -6.59
C GLY A 51 -6.42 9.00 -5.62
N LEU A 52 -6.12 8.84 -4.32
CA LEU A 52 -6.50 9.78 -3.28
C LEU A 52 -5.96 11.21 -3.53
N PRO A 53 -6.59 12.27 -3.01
CA PRO A 53 -5.93 13.58 -2.87
C PRO A 53 -4.68 13.49 -1.97
N SER A 54 -3.65 14.31 -2.22
CA SER A 54 -2.39 14.28 -1.45
C SER A 54 -2.62 14.50 0.05
N ALA A 55 -3.58 15.35 0.42
CA ALA A 55 -3.97 15.61 1.80
C ALA A 55 -4.95 14.59 2.42
N ALA A 56 -5.41 13.58 1.67
CA ALA A 56 -6.46 12.67 2.13
C ALA A 56 -5.95 11.46 2.92
N ILE A 57 -4.64 11.20 2.93
CA ILE A 57 -4.07 10.11 3.73
C ILE A 57 -3.76 10.68 5.11
N SER A 58 -4.62 10.42 6.07
CA SER A 58 -4.36 10.78 7.47
C SER A 58 -3.17 9.99 8.04
N PRO A 59 -2.48 10.50 9.08
CA PRO A 59 -1.43 9.75 9.77
C PRO A 59 -1.88 8.36 10.24
N ASP A 60 -3.11 8.24 10.75
CA ASP A 60 -3.67 6.96 11.18
C ASP A 60 -3.86 5.99 10.01
N ASP A 61 -4.28 6.48 8.84
CA ASP A 61 -4.41 5.65 7.63
C ASP A 61 -3.04 5.23 7.11
N GLY A 62 -2.06 6.13 7.11
CA GLY A 62 -0.67 5.81 6.77
C GLY A 62 -0.12 4.70 7.66
N LYS A 63 -0.34 4.80 8.97
CA LYS A 63 0.04 3.76 9.94
C LYS A 63 -0.65 2.43 9.67
N ARG A 64 -1.96 2.41 9.43
CA ARG A 64 -2.70 1.18 9.09
C ARG A 64 -2.15 0.52 7.83
N ILE A 65 -1.86 1.32 6.80
CA ILE A 65 -1.24 0.84 5.56
C ILE A 65 0.12 0.19 5.86
N ILE A 66 1.01 0.88 6.59
CA ILE A 66 2.33 0.34 6.95
C ILE A 66 2.18 -0.98 7.70
N GLN A 67 1.32 -1.05 8.71
CA GLN A 67 1.13 -2.25 9.52
C GLN A 67 0.60 -3.44 8.70
N ALA A 68 -0.41 -3.21 7.86
CA ALA A 68 -0.98 -4.23 6.99
C ALA A 68 0.04 -4.76 5.98
N VAL A 69 0.76 -3.84 5.33
CA VAL A 69 1.72 -4.17 4.26
C VAL A 69 2.96 -4.86 4.82
N THR A 70 3.55 -4.32 5.88
CA THR A 70 4.77 -4.92 6.49
C THR A 70 4.48 -6.29 7.09
N ARG A 71 3.31 -6.50 7.69
CA ARG A 71 2.86 -7.83 8.14
C ARG A 71 2.77 -8.80 6.97
N THR A 72 2.20 -8.38 5.85
CA THR A 72 2.07 -9.23 4.66
C THR A 72 3.44 -9.56 4.05
N LEU A 73 4.35 -8.58 3.96
CA LEU A 73 5.70 -8.80 3.45
C LEU A 73 6.52 -9.78 4.30
N LYS A 74 6.23 -9.84 5.60
CA LYS A 74 6.86 -10.78 6.54
C LYS A 74 6.21 -12.17 6.53
N ALA A 75 5.03 -12.32 5.95
CA ALA A 75 4.31 -13.59 5.91
C ALA A 75 4.98 -14.59 4.95
N GLU A 76 4.97 -15.86 5.35
CA GLU A 76 5.49 -16.95 4.53
C GLU A 76 4.59 -17.20 3.31
N ASN A 77 5.19 -17.65 2.21
CA ASN A 77 4.48 -18.10 0.99
C ASN A 77 3.55 -17.06 0.33
N MET A 78 3.86 -15.77 0.43
CA MET A 78 3.09 -14.76 -0.29
C MET A 78 3.35 -14.78 -1.81
N PRO A 79 2.29 -14.72 -2.64
CA PRO A 79 2.47 -14.63 -4.08
C PRO A 79 3.28 -13.38 -4.46
N MET A 80 4.24 -13.53 -5.38
CA MET A 80 5.12 -12.44 -5.83
C MET A 80 4.36 -11.17 -6.23
N ARG A 81 3.20 -11.31 -6.88
CA ARG A 81 2.35 -10.17 -7.27
C ARG A 81 1.91 -9.32 -6.07
N ILE A 82 1.61 -9.96 -4.94
CA ILE A 82 1.17 -9.30 -3.71
C ILE A 82 2.35 -8.61 -3.04
N ILE A 83 3.51 -9.26 -3.01
CA ILE A 83 4.75 -8.66 -2.51
C ILE A 83 5.08 -7.39 -3.31
N LEU A 84 5.00 -7.44 -4.64
CA LEU A 84 5.28 -6.29 -5.48
C LEU A 84 4.25 -5.16 -5.29
N ALA A 85 2.97 -5.47 -5.09
CA ALA A 85 1.94 -4.48 -4.80
C ALA A 85 2.16 -3.84 -3.41
N CYS A 86 2.52 -4.65 -2.40
CA CYS A 86 2.88 -4.20 -1.07
C CYS A 86 4.05 -3.20 -1.12
N LEU A 87 5.14 -3.55 -1.81
CA LEU A 87 6.29 -2.66 -1.98
C LEU A 87 5.92 -1.36 -2.72
N GLU A 88 5.09 -1.45 -3.76
CA GLU A 88 4.58 -0.27 -4.46
C GLU A 88 3.77 0.65 -3.54
N SER A 89 2.93 0.07 -2.69
CA SER A 89 2.09 0.80 -1.75
C SER A 89 2.94 1.62 -0.77
N LEU A 90 4.02 1.03 -0.25
CA LEU A 90 4.98 1.74 0.59
C LEU A 90 5.67 2.88 -0.16
N GLY A 91 6.04 2.66 -1.43
CA GLY A 91 6.62 3.72 -2.25
C GLY A 91 5.66 4.87 -2.50
N SER A 92 4.42 4.56 -2.89
CA SER A 92 3.38 5.56 -3.12
C SER A 92 3.02 6.30 -1.84
N LEU A 93 3.06 5.63 -0.68
CA LEU A 93 2.81 6.28 0.60
C LEU A 93 3.90 7.30 0.93
N ALA A 94 5.18 6.90 0.92
CA ALA A 94 6.30 7.80 1.22
C ALA A 94 6.37 9.02 0.29
N GLN A 95 6.03 8.86 -1.00
CA GLN A 95 6.06 9.96 -1.95
C GLN A 95 4.91 10.97 -1.78
N ARG A 96 3.83 10.57 -1.11
CA ARG A 96 2.58 11.33 -1.11
C ARG A 96 2.22 11.94 0.23
N THR A 97 2.74 11.41 1.33
CA THR A 97 2.52 11.97 2.66
C THR A 97 3.51 13.11 2.92
N ASN A 98 3.02 14.18 3.54
CA ASN A 98 3.79 15.37 3.89
C ASN A 98 4.01 15.49 5.41
N TYR A 99 3.82 14.41 6.14
CA TYR A 99 4.03 14.31 7.57
C TYR A 99 5.08 13.23 7.87
N ASP A 100 5.72 13.36 9.02
CA ASP A 100 6.71 12.39 9.46
C ASP A 100 6.04 11.16 10.08
N PHE A 101 6.55 9.98 9.74
CA PHE A 101 6.16 8.73 10.39
C PHE A 101 6.96 8.55 11.69
N ALA A 102 6.37 7.84 12.65
CA ALA A 102 7.10 7.46 13.85
C ALA A 102 8.28 6.53 13.48
N ASN A 103 9.40 6.64 14.20
CA ASN A 103 10.56 5.78 13.97
C ASN A 103 10.20 4.28 13.99
N SER A 104 9.28 3.86 14.86
CA SER A 104 8.80 2.48 14.91
C SER A 104 8.12 2.01 13.62
N ASP A 105 7.43 2.91 12.91
CA ASP A 105 6.79 2.59 11.63
C ASP A 105 7.83 2.52 10.51
N ILE A 106 8.83 3.42 10.53
CA ILE A 106 9.98 3.40 9.61
C ILE A 106 10.78 2.10 9.79
N ASP A 107 11.11 1.73 11.04
CA ASP A 107 11.81 0.47 11.36
C ASP A 107 11.03 -0.76 10.87
N ALA A 108 9.69 -0.73 10.95
CA ALA A 108 8.85 -1.80 10.43
C ALA A 108 8.97 -1.93 8.90
N VAL A 109 9.02 -0.80 8.18
CA VAL A 109 9.23 -0.75 6.73
C VAL A 109 10.62 -1.24 6.36
N VAL A 110 11.66 -0.76 7.04
CA VAL A 110 13.05 -1.18 6.81
C VAL A 110 13.23 -2.67 7.06
N GLY A 111 12.65 -3.20 8.14
CA GLY A 111 12.69 -4.63 8.45
C GLY A 111 12.00 -5.48 7.39
N ALA A 112 10.79 -5.08 6.96
CA ALA A 112 10.03 -5.80 5.94
C ALA A 112 10.70 -5.77 4.56
N THR A 113 11.23 -4.61 4.15
CA THR A 113 11.96 -4.48 2.89
C THR A 113 13.29 -5.24 2.91
N THR A 114 13.99 -5.28 4.05
CA THR A 114 15.20 -6.10 4.22
C THR A 114 14.92 -7.59 4.06
N GLN A 115 13.81 -8.10 4.61
CA GLN A 115 13.38 -9.48 4.34
C GLN A 115 13.09 -9.71 2.85
N ALA A 116 12.43 -8.74 2.18
CA ALA A 116 12.16 -8.83 0.74
C ALA A 116 13.44 -8.81 -0.13
N LEU A 117 14.56 -8.25 0.36
CA LEU A 117 15.86 -8.32 -0.33
C LEU A 117 16.41 -9.75 -0.40
N ALA A 118 16.02 -10.63 0.51
CA ALA A 118 16.39 -12.05 0.48
C ALA A 118 15.53 -12.88 -0.50
N HIS A 119 14.53 -12.28 -1.14
CA HIS A 119 13.61 -13.00 -2.02
C HIS A 119 14.31 -13.60 -3.25
N GLN A 120 13.89 -14.79 -3.69
CA GLN A 120 14.54 -15.53 -4.79
C GLN A 120 14.48 -14.80 -6.15
N LYS A 121 13.42 -14.04 -6.39
CA LYS A 121 13.21 -13.32 -7.66
C LYS A 121 13.87 -11.94 -7.65
N ARG A 122 14.70 -11.67 -8.67
CA ARG A 122 15.45 -10.42 -8.84
C ARG A 122 14.57 -9.17 -8.81
N ILE A 123 13.42 -9.19 -9.48
CA ILE A 123 12.50 -8.04 -9.55
C ILE A 123 12.03 -7.59 -8.17
N VAL A 124 11.78 -8.54 -7.26
CA VAL A 124 11.38 -8.24 -5.87
C VAL A 124 12.54 -7.58 -5.14
N ARG A 125 13.76 -8.12 -5.25
CA ARG A 125 14.95 -7.55 -4.60
C ARG A 125 15.22 -6.11 -5.07
N GLN A 126 15.13 -5.86 -6.38
CA GLN A 126 15.34 -4.52 -6.93
C GLN A 126 14.31 -3.53 -6.42
N LYS A 127 13.02 -3.91 -6.41
CA LYS A 127 11.95 -3.04 -5.89
C LYS A 127 12.12 -2.82 -4.39
N ALA A 128 12.44 -3.86 -3.63
CA ALA A 128 12.68 -3.74 -2.18
C ALA A 128 13.83 -2.79 -1.86
N ALA A 129 14.95 -2.85 -2.61
CA ALA A 129 16.07 -1.93 -2.43
C ALA A 129 15.67 -0.48 -2.70
N ALA A 130 14.93 -0.23 -3.78
CA ALA A 130 14.47 1.11 -4.13
C ALA A 130 13.52 1.69 -3.07
N ILE A 131 12.56 0.89 -2.59
CA ILE A 131 11.63 1.31 -1.55
C ILE A 131 12.35 1.53 -0.22
N ARG A 132 13.28 0.66 0.16
CA ARG A 132 14.04 0.84 1.41
C ARG A 132 14.84 2.14 1.43
N ASN A 133 15.41 2.57 0.31
CA ASN A 133 16.21 3.80 0.25
C ASN A 133 15.34 5.08 0.19
N LEU A 134 14.03 4.94 -0.02
CA LEU A 134 13.09 6.05 -0.03
C LEU A 134 12.56 6.39 1.38
N TRP A 135 12.54 5.38 2.26
CA TRP A 135 12.11 5.47 3.65
C TRP A 135 13.32 5.67 4.56
#